data_AF-A0A3D1YS56-F1
#
_entry.id   AF-A0A3D1YS56-F1
#
_cell.length_a   1.000
_cell.length_b   1.000
_cell.length_c   1.000
_cell.angle_alpha   90.00
_cell.angle_beta   90.00
_cell.angle_gamma   90.00
#
_symmetry.space_group_name_H-M   'P 1'
#
loop_
_entity.id
_entity.type
_entity.pdbx_description
1 polymer ?
#
loop_
_entity_poly.entity_id
_entity_poly.type
_entity_poly.pdbx_seq_one_letter_code
_entity_poly.pdbx_strand_id
1 'polypeptide(L)'
;MFTQVRTLPIIGLAWFVATLVFFITQTGLSAVPPIAVDALSSLFLTYFPVLALCVFLLLYLTRGRDAFDWETLYALNREKAGVEVLAAFIYLLATQLVLGFFFDVGLHFPGPHVYESGSFAYQHVVVWTLVNTVVYVLVPLLWLRGQGLNLVEFMRALQWRRNIWILIAFWALDFFGPIIGGVPFFSHTAEQYLVGIPTSILVNTFGAGLPVVILMHVVVIPRLMLIYESKLVVISIAGLFYAIFSLFDPGVDYSTLNMATLSVTYIVMTQMLVGMGKATFTVVTANPFIHFVTLHVLSARVPFDTAMYAEIFKSLA
;
A
#
# COMPACT_ATOMS: atom_id res chain seq x y z
N MET A 1 18.86 -20.69 10.46
CA MET A 1 18.00 -20.90 11.65
C MET A 1 18.20 -19.84 12.73
N PHE A 2 19.44 -19.42 13.07
CA PHE A 2 19.71 -18.33 14.04
C PHE A 2 19.34 -16.90 13.61
N THR A 3 18.90 -16.67 12.37
CA THR A 3 18.63 -15.34 11.81
C THR A 3 17.19 -14.83 12.03
N GLN A 4 16.21 -15.69 12.34
CA GLN A 4 14.80 -15.28 12.44
C GLN A 4 14.43 -14.61 13.78
N VAL A 5 15.05 -15.02 14.90
CA VAL A 5 14.66 -14.58 16.26
C VAL A 5 14.95 -13.09 16.49
N ARG A 6 15.95 -12.52 15.79
CA ARG A 6 16.35 -11.11 15.97
C ARG A 6 15.69 -10.15 14.99
N THR A 7 15.08 -10.63 13.91
CA THR A 7 14.55 -9.75 12.86
C THR A 7 13.40 -8.87 13.35
N LEU A 8 12.42 -9.43 14.07
CA LEU A 8 11.28 -8.66 14.54
C LEU A 8 11.67 -7.58 15.57
N PRO A 9 12.49 -7.87 16.60
CA PRO A 9 12.99 -6.81 17.50
C PRO A 9 13.77 -5.72 16.78
N ILE A 10 14.60 -6.06 15.78
CA ILE A 10 15.36 -5.06 15.01
C ILE A 10 14.41 -4.13 14.23
N ILE A 11 13.42 -4.70 13.54
CA ILE A 11 12.44 -3.90 12.80
C ILE A 11 11.61 -3.03 13.74
N GLY A 12 11.16 -3.59 14.87
CA GLY A 12 10.42 -2.84 15.89
C GLY A 12 11.25 -1.68 16.48
N LEU A 13 12.54 -1.92 16.76
CA LEU A 13 13.45 -0.89 17.22
C LEU A 13 13.67 0.20 16.16
N ALA A 14 13.86 -0.18 14.90
CA ALA A 14 14.03 0.77 13.80
C ALA A 14 12.79 1.67 13.63
N TRP A 15 11.59 1.09 13.68
CA TRP A 15 10.34 1.84 13.66
C TRP A 15 10.22 2.78 14.85
N PHE A 16 10.52 2.30 16.07
CA PHE A 16 10.49 3.12 17.28
C PHE A 16 11.48 4.29 17.21
N VAL A 17 12.70 4.05 16.74
CA VAL A 17 13.71 5.10 16.54
C VAL A 17 13.24 6.12 15.50
N ALA A 18 12.67 5.68 14.37
CA ALA A 18 12.12 6.61 13.36
C ALA A 18 11.01 7.49 13.95
N THR A 19 10.09 6.90 14.71
CA THR A 19 9.02 7.63 15.42
C THR A 19 9.58 8.63 16.43
N LEU A 20 10.60 8.24 17.20
CA LEU A 20 11.24 9.13 18.16
C LEU A 20 11.95 10.30 17.47
N VAL A 21 12.71 10.01 16.40
CA VAL A 21 13.38 11.04 15.58
C VAL A 21 12.35 12.02 15.02
N PHE A 22 11.23 11.53 14.47
CA PHE A 22 10.16 12.39 13.95
C PHE A 22 9.70 13.40 15.01
N PHE A 23 9.26 12.94 16.19
CA PHE A 23 8.72 13.82 17.22
C PHE A 23 9.77 14.73 17.84
N ILE A 24 11.02 14.27 18.00
CA ILE A 24 12.12 15.13 18.46
C ILE A 24 12.38 16.25 17.45
N THR A 25 12.51 15.92 16.16
CA THR A 25 12.74 16.93 15.11
C THR A 25 11.57 17.90 15.00
N GLN A 26 10.33 17.43 15.11
CA GLN A 26 9.13 18.27 15.01
C GLN A 26 9.07 19.35 16.11
N THR A 27 9.46 19.02 17.35
CA THR A 27 9.37 19.98 18.48
C THR A 27 10.23 21.23 18.30
N GLY A 28 11.28 21.16 17.47
CA GLY A 28 12.18 22.27 17.18
C GLY A 28 11.77 23.12 15.97
N LEU A 29 10.63 22.85 15.32
CA LEU A 29 10.26 23.47 14.05
C LEU A 29 8.89 24.17 14.13
N SER A 30 8.77 25.27 13.39
CA SER A 30 7.52 26.02 13.26
C SER A 30 6.58 25.46 12.20
N ALA A 31 7.06 24.55 11.35
CA ALA A 31 6.32 23.94 10.26
C ALA A 31 6.70 22.46 10.11
N VAL A 32 5.78 21.68 9.53
CA VAL A 32 5.96 20.26 9.19
C VAL A 32 5.58 20.05 7.71
N PRO A 33 6.08 18.98 7.07
CA PRO A 33 5.60 18.59 5.74
C PRO A 33 4.08 18.42 5.73
N PRO A 34 3.37 18.78 4.64
CA PRO A 34 1.92 18.66 4.55
C PRO A 34 1.37 17.28 4.93
N ILE A 35 2.07 16.20 4.57
CA ILE A 35 1.67 14.82 4.91
C ILE A 35 1.72 14.54 6.42
N ALA A 36 2.52 15.29 7.16
CA ALA A 36 2.81 15.09 8.57
C ALA A 36 1.95 15.95 9.52
N VAL A 37 0.99 16.70 8.98
CA VAL A 37 0.01 17.44 9.79
C VAL A 37 -0.77 16.45 10.66
N ASP A 38 -0.97 16.83 11.93
CA ASP A 38 -1.64 16.02 12.95
C ASP A 38 -1.06 14.59 13.13
N ALA A 39 0.25 14.43 12.94
CA ALA A 39 0.93 13.13 12.98
C ALA A 39 0.61 12.30 14.23
N LEU A 40 0.59 12.93 15.41
CA LEU A 40 0.28 12.24 16.67
C LEU A 40 -1.16 11.71 16.67
N SER A 41 -2.13 12.56 16.36
CA SER A 41 -3.55 12.21 16.27
C SER A 41 -3.76 11.09 15.24
N SER A 42 -3.14 11.21 14.06
CA SER A 42 -3.22 10.21 13.00
C SER A 42 -2.64 8.86 13.44
N LEU A 43 -1.53 8.86 14.19
CA LEU A 43 -0.92 7.64 14.74
C LEU A 43 -1.90 6.88 15.63
N PHE A 44 -2.55 7.58 16.57
CA PHE A 44 -3.46 6.96 17.53
C PHE A 44 -4.83 6.62 16.94
N LEU A 45 -5.38 7.47 16.08
CA LEU A 45 -6.76 7.36 15.61
C LEU A 45 -6.89 6.60 14.29
N THR A 46 -5.81 6.50 13.51
CA THR A 46 -5.83 5.85 12.20
C THR A 46 -4.88 4.64 12.17
N TYR A 47 -3.59 4.86 12.42
CA TYR A 47 -2.58 3.83 12.13
C TYR A 47 -2.51 2.71 13.17
N PHE A 48 -2.66 2.99 14.47
CA PHE A 48 -2.78 1.95 15.50
C PHE A 48 -4.06 1.11 15.37
N PRO A 49 -5.24 1.69 15.07
CA PRO A 49 -6.41 0.90 14.72
C PRO A 49 -6.20 -0.02 13.51
N VAL A 50 -5.55 0.46 12.45
CA VAL A 50 -5.18 -0.40 11.30
C VAL A 50 -4.31 -1.57 11.76
N LEU A 51 -3.29 -1.31 12.58
CA LEU A 51 -2.43 -2.36 13.13
C LEU A 51 -3.24 -3.37 13.98
N ALA A 52 -4.09 -2.88 14.88
CA ALA A 52 -4.90 -3.73 15.75
C ALA A 52 -5.89 -4.60 14.96
N LEU A 53 -6.64 -4.00 14.04
CA LEU A 53 -7.70 -4.65 13.29
C LEU A 53 -7.17 -5.52 12.14
N CYS A 54 -6.30 -4.96 11.29
CA CYS A 54 -5.83 -5.66 10.10
C CYS A 54 -4.75 -6.69 10.44
N VAL A 55 -3.87 -6.39 11.40
CA VAL A 55 -2.75 -7.29 11.73
C VAL A 55 -3.15 -8.25 12.84
N PHE A 56 -3.34 -7.76 14.07
CA PHE A 56 -3.47 -8.63 15.23
C PHE A 56 -4.80 -9.40 15.25
N LEU A 57 -5.93 -8.73 15.01
CA LEU A 57 -7.23 -9.38 14.98
C LEU A 57 -7.31 -10.39 13.83
N LEU A 58 -6.85 -10.05 12.63
CA LEU A 58 -6.91 -10.98 11.50
C LEU A 58 -5.99 -12.18 11.68
N LEU A 59 -4.77 -12.00 12.21
CA LEU A 59 -3.90 -13.11 12.61
C LEU A 59 -4.57 -14.00 13.67
N TYR A 60 -5.23 -13.40 14.66
CA TYR A 60 -5.96 -14.14 15.68
C TYR A 60 -7.13 -14.95 15.09
N LEU A 61 -7.99 -14.34 14.28
CA LEU A 61 -9.14 -14.99 13.65
C LEU A 61 -8.75 -16.10 12.68
N THR A 62 -7.53 -16.03 12.11
CA THR A 62 -7.03 -17.00 11.12
C THR A 62 -5.96 -17.94 11.66
N ARG A 63 -5.68 -17.91 12.97
CA ARG A 63 -4.60 -18.69 13.61
C ARG A 63 -4.70 -20.21 13.40
N GLY A 64 -5.92 -20.72 13.22
CA GLY A 64 -6.18 -22.15 13.00
C GLY A 64 -6.19 -22.59 11.53
N ARG A 65 -5.78 -21.73 10.59
CA ARG A 65 -5.71 -22.10 9.17
C ARG A 65 -4.42 -22.86 8.86
N ASP A 66 -4.54 -23.86 7.99
CA ASP A 66 -3.40 -24.59 7.45
C ASP A 66 -2.42 -23.66 6.73
N ALA A 67 -1.15 -24.04 6.77
CA ALA A 67 -0.11 -23.38 5.99
C ALA A 67 -0.37 -23.55 4.49
N PHE A 68 0.05 -22.56 3.71
CA PHE A 68 -0.05 -22.61 2.26
C PHE A 68 1.22 -23.20 1.66
N ASP A 69 1.05 -24.00 0.62
CA ASP A 69 2.15 -24.34 -0.28
C ASP A 69 2.44 -23.14 -1.21
N TRP A 70 3.18 -22.17 -0.68
CA TRP A 70 3.56 -20.96 -1.39
C TRP A 70 4.42 -21.24 -2.62
N GLU A 71 5.22 -22.31 -2.57
CA GLU A 71 6.17 -22.66 -3.62
C GLU A 71 5.45 -23.08 -4.89
N THR A 72 4.50 -24.02 -4.76
CA THR A 72 3.65 -24.45 -5.88
C THR A 72 2.69 -23.34 -6.31
N LEU A 73 2.03 -22.68 -5.35
CA LEU A 73 0.99 -21.68 -5.66
C LEU A 73 1.52 -20.48 -6.45
N TYR A 74 2.75 -20.02 -6.15
CA TYR A 74 3.35 -18.84 -6.78
C TYR A 74 4.50 -19.17 -7.73
N ALA A 75 4.72 -20.46 -8.06
CA ALA A 75 5.81 -20.93 -8.92
C ALA A 75 7.18 -20.39 -8.48
N LEU A 76 7.57 -20.67 -7.24
CA LEU A 76 8.76 -20.11 -6.61
C LEU A 76 9.94 -21.09 -6.61
N ASN A 77 11.15 -20.54 -6.55
CA ASN A 77 12.35 -21.29 -6.22
C ASN A 77 12.88 -20.85 -4.85
N ARG A 78 12.86 -21.76 -3.87
CA ARG A 78 13.30 -21.49 -2.50
C ARG A 78 14.74 -21.03 -2.38
N GLU A 79 15.64 -21.55 -3.22
CA GLU A 79 17.07 -21.20 -3.20
C GLU A 79 17.31 -19.75 -3.65
N LYS A 80 16.44 -19.23 -4.53
CA LYS A 80 16.52 -17.86 -5.06
C LYS A 80 15.73 -16.84 -4.25
N ALA A 81 14.84 -17.28 -3.37
CA ALA A 81 13.87 -16.43 -2.68
C ALA A 81 14.52 -15.20 -2.00
N GLY A 82 15.66 -15.37 -1.32
CA GLY A 82 16.36 -14.27 -0.66
C GLY A 82 16.91 -13.22 -1.63
N VAL A 83 17.49 -13.66 -2.76
CA VAL A 83 18.03 -12.77 -3.80
C VAL A 83 16.90 -12.04 -4.51
N GLU A 84 15.78 -12.71 -4.78
CA GLU A 84 14.61 -12.10 -5.41
C GLU A 84 13.96 -11.04 -4.53
N VAL A 85 13.87 -11.28 -3.21
CA VAL A 85 13.40 -10.26 -2.26
C VAL A 85 14.34 -9.05 -2.29
N LEU A 86 15.65 -9.25 -2.16
CA LEU A 86 16.62 -8.15 -2.21
C LEU A 86 16.53 -7.37 -3.54
N ALA A 87 16.44 -8.08 -4.66
CA ALA A 87 16.28 -7.47 -5.98
C ALA A 87 14.99 -6.64 -6.07
N ALA A 88 13.87 -7.12 -5.49
CA ALA A 88 12.63 -6.36 -5.44
C ALA A 88 12.76 -5.07 -4.61
N PHE A 89 13.44 -5.13 -3.45
CA PHE A 89 13.74 -3.94 -2.63
C PHE A 89 14.59 -2.92 -3.40
N ILE A 90 15.65 -3.39 -4.07
CA ILE A 90 16.52 -2.53 -4.88
C ILE A 90 15.74 -1.94 -6.06
N TYR A 91 14.96 -2.75 -6.76
CA TYR A 91 14.12 -2.32 -7.88
C TYR A 91 13.14 -1.23 -7.45
N LEU A 92 12.42 -1.44 -6.35
CA LEU A 92 11.48 -0.46 -5.83
C LEU A 92 12.18 0.83 -5.41
N LEU A 93 13.27 0.74 -4.64
CA LEU A 93 13.99 1.93 -4.20
C LEU A 93 14.56 2.73 -5.39
N ALA A 94 15.20 2.05 -6.34
CA ALA A 94 15.78 2.70 -7.52
C ALA A 94 14.70 3.36 -8.37
N THR A 95 13.57 2.69 -8.62
CA THR A 95 12.47 3.27 -9.38
C THR A 95 11.78 4.41 -8.63
N GLN A 96 11.62 4.33 -7.31
CA GLN A 96 11.10 5.45 -6.51
C GLN A 96 12.03 6.66 -6.54
N LEU A 97 13.35 6.45 -6.46
CA LEU A 97 14.31 7.53 -6.62
C LEU A 97 14.28 8.10 -8.04
N VAL A 98 14.13 7.29 -9.08
CA VAL A 98 14.03 7.81 -10.46
C VAL A 98 12.71 8.56 -10.67
N LEU A 99 11.59 7.90 -10.44
CA LEU A 99 10.25 8.40 -10.71
C LEU A 99 9.83 9.50 -9.74
N GLY A 100 10.00 9.29 -8.45
CA GLY A 100 9.60 10.26 -7.43
C GLY A 100 10.51 11.48 -7.41
N PHE A 101 11.83 11.30 -7.30
CA PHE A 101 12.74 12.44 -7.16
C PHE A 101 12.92 13.26 -8.45
N PHE A 102 13.01 12.60 -9.62
CA PHE A 102 13.28 13.32 -10.88
C PHE A 102 12.03 13.60 -11.72
N PHE A 103 10.95 12.84 -11.55
CA PHE A 103 9.73 12.99 -12.35
C PHE A 103 8.48 13.32 -11.54
N ASP A 104 8.58 13.47 -10.21
CA ASP A 104 7.45 13.75 -9.31
C ASP A 104 6.31 12.72 -9.42
N VAL A 105 6.68 11.44 -9.59
CA VAL A 105 5.76 10.31 -9.69
C VAL A 105 5.93 9.39 -8.48
N GLY A 106 5.07 9.58 -7.48
CA GLY A 106 4.93 8.69 -6.32
C GLY A 106 3.94 7.54 -6.55
N LEU A 107 3.83 6.64 -5.55
CA LEU A 107 2.86 5.53 -5.57
C LEU A 107 1.41 6.04 -5.56
N HIS A 108 1.11 7.11 -4.82
CA HIS A 108 -0.23 7.67 -4.77
C HIS A 108 -0.33 8.95 -5.60
N PHE A 109 -1.44 9.08 -6.32
CA PHE A 109 -1.83 10.35 -6.89
C PHE A 109 -2.28 11.29 -5.75
N PRO A 110 -2.04 12.62 -5.83
CA PRO A 110 -2.54 13.58 -4.85
C PRO A 110 -4.03 13.37 -4.57
N GLY A 111 -4.34 13.00 -3.32
CA GLY A 111 -5.70 12.81 -2.86
C GLY A 111 -6.37 14.12 -2.43
N PRO A 112 -7.67 14.11 -2.08
CA PRO A 112 -8.46 15.32 -1.81
C PRO A 112 -7.90 16.26 -0.74
N HIS A 113 -7.09 15.76 0.19
CA HIS A 113 -6.48 16.54 1.27
C HIS A 113 -5.24 17.34 0.83
N VAL A 114 -4.63 16.96 -0.29
CA VAL A 114 -3.46 17.64 -0.89
C VAL A 114 -3.81 18.24 -2.24
N TYR A 115 -4.88 17.73 -2.87
CA TYR A 115 -5.42 18.21 -4.13
C TYR A 115 -6.02 19.61 -3.98
N GLU A 116 -5.70 20.49 -4.92
CA GLU A 116 -6.38 21.77 -5.09
C GLU A 116 -7.21 21.73 -6.39
N SER A 117 -8.46 22.20 -6.35
CA SER A 117 -9.31 22.27 -7.55
C SER A 117 -8.60 23.01 -8.68
N GLY A 118 -8.56 22.40 -9.87
CA GLY A 118 -7.87 22.93 -11.05
C GLY A 118 -6.35 22.77 -11.08
N SER A 119 -5.72 22.19 -10.05
CA SER A 119 -4.25 21.98 -10.00
C SER A 119 -3.76 20.85 -10.90
N PHE A 120 -4.62 19.89 -11.26
CA PHE A 120 -4.26 18.76 -12.11
C PHE A 120 -5.20 18.61 -13.30
N ALA A 121 -4.62 18.57 -14.50
CA ALA A 121 -5.33 18.17 -15.71
C ALA A 121 -5.37 16.64 -15.84
N TYR A 122 -6.38 16.10 -16.54
CA TYR A 122 -6.56 14.65 -16.70
C TYR A 122 -5.32 13.95 -17.32
N GLN A 123 -4.55 14.67 -18.14
CA GLN A 123 -3.32 14.13 -18.74
C GLN A 123 -2.28 13.75 -17.68
N HIS A 124 -2.17 14.50 -16.57
CA HIS A 124 -1.27 14.17 -15.48
C HIS A 124 -1.67 12.84 -14.81
N VAL A 125 -2.97 12.65 -14.59
CA VAL A 125 -3.52 11.40 -14.05
C VAL A 125 -3.23 10.23 -14.98
N VAL A 126 -3.44 10.40 -16.29
CA VAL A 126 -3.18 9.36 -17.30
C VAL A 126 -1.69 8.99 -17.34
N VAL A 127 -0.79 9.97 -17.38
CA VAL A 127 0.66 9.73 -17.40
C VAL A 127 1.10 9.02 -16.11
N TRP A 128 0.66 9.50 -14.95
CA TRP A 128 0.95 8.86 -13.66
C TRP A 128 0.47 7.40 -13.62
N THR A 129 -0.76 7.14 -14.12
CA THR A 129 -1.34 5.80 -14.18
C THR A 129 -0.52 4.88 -15.09
N LEU A 130 -0.17 5.36 -16.29
CA LEU A 130 0.58 4.59 -17.28
C LEU A 130 2.00 4.27 -16.80
N VAL A 131 2.71 5.26 -16.25
CA VAL A 131 4.07 5.07 -15.74
C VAL A 131 4.09 4.04 -14.62
N ASN A 132 3.22 4.19 -13.62
CA ASN A 132 3.11 3.22 -12.52
C ASN A 132 2.72 1.82 -13.02
N THR A 133 1.78 1.73 -13.97
CA THR A 133 1.39 0.44 -14.55
C THR A 133 2.56 -0.24 -15.27
N VAL A 134 3.28 0.50 -16.11
CA VAL A 134 4.40 -0.07 -16.87
C VAL A 134 5.50 -0.55 -15.93
N VAL A 135 5.92 0.32 -15.00
CA VAL A 135 7.05 0.05 -14.11
C VAL A 135 6.70 -1.00 -13.06
N TYR A 136 5.55 -0.89 -12.40
CA TYR A 136 5.25 -1.73 -11.23
C TYR A 136 4.32 -2.91 -11.51
N VAL A 137 3.70 -2.98 -12.69
CA VAL A 137 2.82 -4.09 -13.07
C VAL A 137 3.42 -4.86 -14.24
N LEU A 138 3.62 -4.23 -15.39
CA LEU A 138 4.00 -4.94 -16.62
C LEU A 138 5.41 -5.53 -16.53
N VAL A 139 6.42 -4.75 -16.13
CA VAL A 139 7.80 -5.24 -16.01
C VAL A 139 7.89 -6.42 -15.02
N PRO A 140 7.35 -6.34 -13.80
CA PRO A 140 7.36 -7.48 -12.87
C PRO A 140 6.54 -8.68 -13.37
N LEU A 141 5.41 -8.48 -14.04
CA LEU A 141 4.62 -9.57 -14.62
C LEU A 141 5.37 -10.32 -15.73
N LEU A 142 6.11 -9.59 -16.59
CA LEU A 142 6.96 -10.21 -17.60
C LEU A 142 8.06 -11.05 -16.96
N TRP A 143 8.68 -10.54 -15.89
CA TRP A 143 9.67 -11.30 -15.11
C TRP A 143 9.06 -12.55 -14.47
N LEU A 144 7.91 -12.43 -13.80
CA LEU A 144 7.19 -13.55 -13.18
C LEU A 144 6.76 -14.62 -14.19
N ARG A 145 6.32 -14.21 -15.38
CA ARG A 145 6.03 -15.14 -16.48
C ARG A 145 7.27 -15.91 -16.90
N GLY A 146 8.43 -15.24 -16.94
CA GLY A 146 9.72 -15.88 -17.19
C GLY A 146 10.14 -16.88 -16.09
N GLN A 147 9.61 -16.75 -14.87
CA GLN A 147 9.78 -17.73 -13.78
C GLN A 147 8.77 -18.89 -13.83
N GLY A 148 7.82 -18.88 -14.76
CA GLY A 148 6.81 -19.93 -14.93
C GLY A 148 5.45 -19.64 -14.27
N LEU A 149 5.21 -18.43 -13.74
CA LEU A 149 3.90 -18.08 -13.19
C LEU A 149 2.83 -18.03 -14.30
N ASN A 150 1.85 -18.92 -14.22
CA ASN A 150 0.65 -18.89 -15.06
C ASN A 150 -0.48 -18.14 -14.33
N LEU A 151 -0.80 -16.93 -14.79
CA LEU A 151 -1.82 -16.09 -14.15
C LEU A 151 -3.22 -16.73 -14.13
N VAL A 152 -3.59 -17.51 -15.16
CA VAL A 152 -4.92 -18.13 -15.23
C VAL A 152 -5.05 -19.23 -14.18
N GLU A 153 -4.04 -20.09 -14.07
CA GLU A 153 -4.00 -21.16 -13.07
C GLU A 153 -3.88 -20.57 -11.66
N PHE A 154 -3.02 -19.57 -11.50
CA PHE A 154 -2.88 -18.81 -10.26
C PHE A 154 -4.22 -18.27 -9.76
N MET A 155 -4.97 -17.55 -10.61
CA MET A 155 -6.27 -16.99 -10.25
C MET A 155 -7.32 -18.04 -9.88
N ARG A 156 -7.29 -19.21 -10.53
CA ARG A 156 -8.19 -20.34 -10.24
C ARG A 156 -7.84 -21.03 -8.92
N ALA A 157 -6.57 -21.07 -8.55
CA ALA A 157 -6.11 -21.70 -7.32
C ALA A 157 -6.45 -20.87 -6.06
N LEU A 158 -6.77 -19.58 -6.21
CA LEU A 158 -7.13 -18.72 -5.09
C LEU A 158 -8.45 -19.14 -4.43
N GLN A 159 -8.41 -19.32 -3.11
CA GLN A 159 -9.56 -19.80 -2.33
C GLN A 159 -10.57 -18.68 -2.00
N TRP A 160 -11.21 -18.11 -3.02
CA TRP A 160 -12.16 -16.99 -2.90
C TRP A 160 -13.27 -17.23 -1.88
N ARG A 161 -13.93 -18.39 -1.94
CA ARG A 161 -15.06 -18.73 -1.05
C ARG A 161 -14.68 -18.70 0.42
N ARG A 162 -13.49 -19.19 0.76
CA ARG A 162 -13.01 -19.24 2.16
C ARG A 162 -12.67 -17.83 2.69
N ASN A 163 -12.30 -16.91 1.79
CA ASN A 163 -11.83 -15.58 2.14
C ASN A 163 -12.89 -14.47 1.94
N ILE A 164 -14.08 -14.81 1.43
CA ILE A 164 -15.12 -13.83 1.09
C ILE A 164 -15.59 -13.01 2.29
N TRP A 165 -15.63 -13.60 3.49
CA TRP A 165 -16.04 -12.89 4.69
C TRP A 165 -15.03 -11.79 5.08
N ILE A 166 -13.72 -12.04 4.88
CA ILE A 166 -12.66 -11.04 5.12
C ILE A 166 -12.87 -9.88 4.16
N LEU A 167 -13.16 -10.21 2.90
CA LEU A 167 -13.44 -9.23 1.86
C LEU A 167 -14.62 -8.35 2.26
N ILE A 168 -15.77 -8.94 2.61
CA ILE A 168 -16.98 -8.20 2.97
C ILE A 168 -16.76 -7.34 4.23
N ALA A 169 -16.18 -7.91 5.29
CA ALA A 169 -16.02 -7.23 6.56
C ALA A 169 -15.11 -6.00 6.45
N PHE A 170 -13.93 -6.16 5.84
CA PHE A 170 -12.99 -5.05 5.71
C PHE A 170 -13.40 -4.05 4.62
N TRP A 171 -14.02 -4.51 3.53
CA TRP A 171 -14.63 -3.59 2.57
C TRP A 171 -15.65 -2.67 3.24
N ALA A 172 -16.53 -3.23 4.09
CA ALA A 172 -17.55 -2.43 4.79
C ALA A 172 -16.91 -1.42 5.75
N LEU A 173 -15.91 -1.86 6.54
CA LEU A 173 -15.19 -0.96 7.45
C LEU A 173 -14.51 0.19 6.70
N ASP A 174 -13.80 -0.11 5.61
CA ASP A 174 -13.03 0.89 4.87
C ASP A 174 -13.91 1.77 3.96
N PHE A 175 -15.06 1.29 3.49
CA PHE A 175 -16.00 2.10 2.72
C PHE A 175 -16.80 3.04 3.62
N PHE A 176 -17.36 2.54 4.74
CA PHE A 176 -18.19 3.36 5.62
C PHE A 176 -17.38 4.17 6.64
N GLY A 177 -16.16 3.76 6.97
CA GLY A 177 -15.28 4.46 7.92
C GLY A 177 -15.09 5.95 7.56
N PRO A 178 -14.65 6.29 6.34
CA PRO A 178 -14.52 7.68 5.89
C PRO A 178 -15.83 8.47 5.95
N ILE A 179 -16.94 7.83 5.58
CA ILE A 179 -18.27 8.45 5.56
C ILE A 179 -18.70 8.80 6.99
N ILE A 180 -18.55 7.86 7.93
CA ILE A 180 -18.82 8.08 9.36
C ILE A 180 -17.85 9.14 9.92
N GLY A 181 -16.62 9.17 9.43
CA GLY A 181 -15.60 10.17 9.73
C GLY A 181 -15.87 11.57 9.13
N GLY A 182 -16.95 11.75 8.36
CA GLY A 182 -17.40 13.05 7.87
C GLY A 182 -17.17 13.31 6.39
N VAL A 183 -16.68 12.34 5.60
CA VAL A 183 -16.61 12.49 4.14
C VAL A 183 -18.03 12.61 3.59
N PRO A 184 -18.37 13.68 2.85
CA PRO A 184 -19.74 13.98 2.45
C PRO A 184 -20.19 13.17 1.23
N PHE A 185 -19.86 11.88 1.20
CA PHE A 185 -20.06 11.01 0.05
C PHE A 185 -21.51 10.97 -0.45
N PHE A 186 -22.50 11.03 0.45
CA PHE A 186 -23.93 11.00 0.10
C PHE A 186 -24.51 12.34 -0.38
N SER A 187 -23.67 13.38 -0.51
CA SER A 187 -24.09 14.70 -0.99
C SER A 187 -23.75 14.98 -2.46
N HIS A 188 -23.14 14.01 -3.15
CA HIS A 188 -22.72 14.18 -4.55
C HIS A 188 -23.90 14.11 -5.54
N THR A 189 -23.74 14.76 -6.68
CA THR A 189 -24.71 14.70 -7.79
C THR A 189 -24.64 13.35 -8.52
N ALA A 190 -25.69 13.00 -9.27
CA ALA A 190 -25.70 11.78 -10.08
C ALA A 190 -24.55 11.73 -11.10
N GLU A 191 -24.20 12.88 -11.70
CA GLU A 191 -23.08 13.02 -12.63
C GLU A 191 -21.74 12.77 -11.94
N GLN A 192 -21.55 13.29 -10.73
CA GLN A 192 -20.34 13.05 -9.94
C GLN A 192 -20.15 11.56 -9.62
N TYR A 193 -21.23 10.84 -9.31
CA TYR A 193 -21.12 9.38 -9.14
C TYR A 193 -20.82 8.66 -10.45
N LEU A 194 -21.51 9.03 -11.54
CA LEU A 194 -21.40 8.36 -12.84
C LEU A 194 -19.99 8.45 -13.42
N VAL A 195 -19.32 9.59 -13.25
CA VAL A 195 -17.94 9.81 -13.72
C VAL A 195 -16.93 9.45 -12.65
N GLY A 196 -17.11 9.95 -11.43
CA GLY A 196 -16.12 9.88 -10.36
C GLY A 196 -15.87 8.47 -9.83
N ILE A 197 -16.90 7.63 -9.68
CA ILE A 197 -16.72 6.26 -9.19
C ILE A 197 -15.93 5.41 -10.21
N PRO A 198 -16.33 5.29 -11.50
CA PRO A 198 -15.60 4.46 -12.46
C PRO A 198 -14.17 4.94 -12.70
N THR A 199 -13.97 6.26 -12.82
CA THR A 199 -12.63 6.83 -13.02
C THR A 199 -11.75 6.63 -11.79
N SER A 200 -12.25 6.85 -10.57
CA SER A 200 -11.52 6.54 -9.32
C SER A 200 -11.10 5.08 -9.28
N ILE A 201 -12.03 4.16 -9.58
CA ILE A 201 -11.75 2.72 -9.59
C ILE A 201 -10.66 2.38 -10.60
N LEU A 202 -10.78 2.86 -11.84
CA LEU A 202 -9.82 2.56 -12.90
C LEU A 202 -8.44 3.15 -12.59
N VAL A 203 -8.37 4.45 -12.30
CA VAL A 203 -7.12 5.16 -12.04
C VAL A 203 -6.41 4.55 -10.83
N ASN A 204 -7.10 4.37 -9.71
CA ASN A 204 -6.49 3.79 -8.51
C ASN A 204 -6.13 2.30 -8.70
N THR A 205 -6.87 1.54 -9.52
CA THR A 205 -6.51 0.16 -9.88
C THR A 205 -5.15 0.10 -10.55
N PHE A 206 -4.97 0.86 -11.63
CA PHE A 206 -3.80 0.75 -12.48
C PHE A 206 -2.60 1.52 -11.93
N GLY A 207 -2.83 2.69 -11.33
CA GLY A 207 -1.77 3.57 -10.85
C GLY A 207 -1.23 3.25 -9.46
N ALA A 208 -2.01 2.60 -8.58
CA ALA A 208 -1.58 2.31 -7.19
C ALA A 208 -1.87 0.88 -6.73
N GLY A 209 -3.09 0.38 -6.93
CA GLY A 209 -3.53 -0.90 -6.41
C GLY A 209 -2.80 -2.10 -7.02
N LEU A 210 -2.77 -2.22 -8.35
CA LEU A 210 -2.04 -3.28 -9.04
C LEU A 210 -0.52 -3.22 -8.81
N PRO A 211 0.14 -2.04 -8.83
CA PRO A 211 1.54 -1.91 -8.40
C PRO A 211 1.84 -2.62 -7.08
N VAL A 212 1.01 -2.37 -6.05
CA VAL A 212 1.17 -3.00 -4.73
C VAL A 212 0.85 -4.49 -4.80
N VAL A 213 -0.26 -4.89 -5.43
CA VAL A 213 -0.63 -6.30 -5.63
C VAL A 213 0.54 -7.09 -6.24
N ILE A 214 1.13 -6.58 -7.32
CA ILE A 214 2.18 -7.32 -8.02
C ILE A 214 3.48 -7.32 -7.23
N LEU A 215 4.06 -6.17 -6.92
CA LEU A 215 5.38 -6.14 -6.29
C LEU A 215 5.37 -6.62 -4.85
N MET A 216 4.39 -6.21 -4.05
CA MET A 216 4.38 -6.59 -2.64
C MET A 216 3.73 -7.97 -2.44
N HIS A 217 2.56 -8.22 -3.03
CA HIS A 217 1.75 -9.39 -2.70
C HIS A 217 2.01 -10.61 -3.58
N VAL A 218 2.44 -10.44 -4.83
CA VAL A 218 2.79 -11.56 -5.71
C VAL A 218 4.30 -11.80 -5.74
N VAL A 219 5.12 -10.74 -5.73
CA VAL A 219 6.58 -10.88 -5.67
C VAL A 219 7.04 -11.08 -4.22
N VAL A 220 7.04 -10.05 -3.38
CA VAL A 220 7.79 -10.07 -2.11
C VAL A 220 7.24 -11.05 -1.06
N ILE A 221 5.94 -10.97 -0.72
CA ILE A 221 5.36 -11.75 0.40
C ILE A 221 5.54 -13.27 0.23
N PRO A 222 5.24 -13.88 -0.93
CA PRO A 222 5.39 -15.32 -1.10
C PRO A 222 6.83 -15.81 -0.91
N ARG A 223 7.84 -15.05 -1.36
CA ARG A 223 9.26 -15.39 -1.12
C ARG A 223 9.63 -15.24 0.35
N LEU A 224 9.16 -14.19 1.02
CA LEU A 224 9.38 -14.02 2.46
C LEU A 224 8.78 -15.18 3.26
N MET A 225 7.62 -15.71 2.85
CA MET A 225 7.00 -16.90 3.47
C MET A 225 7.80 -18.20 3.26
N LEU A 226 8.71 -18.25 2.29
CA LEU A 226 9.66 -19.37 2.14
C LEU A 226 10.91 -19.22 3.03
N ILE A 227 11.24 -17.98 3.42
CA ILE A 227 12.46 -17.63 4.18
C ILE A 227 12.19 -17.61 5.69
N TYR A 228 11.01 -17.14 6.10
CA TYR A 228 10.63 -16.90 7.49
C TYR A 228 9.45 -17.75 7.91
N GLU A 229 9.53 -18.35 9.11
CA GLU A 229 8.42 -19.12 9.68
C GLU A 229 7.39 -18.19 10.35
N SER A 230 7.84 -17.04 10.88
CA SER A 230 6.98 -16.08 11.55
C SER A 230 6.22 -15.20 10.55
N LYS A 231 4.90 -15.36 10.51
CA LYS A 231 3.99 -14.47 9.76
C LYS A 231 4.20 -12.99 10.12
N LEU A 232 4.41 -12.69 11.41
CA LEU A 232 4.59 -11.31 11.85
C LEU A 232 5.89 -10.70 11.32
N VAL A 233 6.98 -11.48 11.23
CA VAL A 233 8.23 -11.01 10.58
C VAL A 233 7.97 -10.70 9.10
N VAL A 234 7.30 -11.59 8.37
CA VAL A 234 6.95 -11.37 6.96
C VAL A 234 6.11 -10.11 6.79
N ILE A 235 5.07 -9.95 7.62
CA ILE A 235 4.18 -8.78 7.63
C ILE A 235 4.98 -7.49 7.90
N SER A 236 5.89 -7.49 8.87
CA SER A 236 6.72 -6.33 9.20
C SER A 236 7.69 -5.95 8.08
N ILE A 237 8.35 -6.93 7.44
CA ILE A 237 9.25 -6.67 6.30
C ILE A 237 8.45 -6.14 5.11
N ALA A 238 7.29 -6.71 4.82
CA ALA A 238 6.41 -6.23 3.75
C ALA A 238 5.85 -4.83 4.06
N GLY A 239 5.59 -4.52 5.34
CA GLY A 239 5.27 -3.15 5.77
C GLY A 239 6.39 -2.16 5.47
N LEU A 240 7.64 -2.52 5.76
CA LEU A 240 8.80 -1.68 5.41
C LEU A 240 8.93 -1.52 3.88
N PHE A 241 8.70 -2.58 3.11
CA PHE A 241 8.69 -2.52 1.65
C PHE A 241 7.64 -1.51 1.15
N TYR A 242 6.45 -1.51 1.74
CA TYR A 242 5.40 -0.56 1.42
C TYR A 242 5.78 0.89 1.80
N ALA A 243 6.51 1.10 2.91
CA ALA A 243 7.00 2.43 3.25
C ALA A 243 7.98 2.98 2.19
N ILE A 244 8.76 2.13 1.53
CA ILE A 244 9.64 2.55 0.42
C ILE A 244 8.81 3.02 -0.79
N PHE A 245 7.72 2.31 -1.09
CA PHE A 245 6.76 2.69 -2.12
C PHE A 245 6.19 4.10 -1.90
N SER A 246 6.05 4.51 -0.65
CA SER A 246 5.46 5.77 -0.23
C SER A 246 6.47 6.89 0.01
N LEU A 247 7.76 6.71 -0.30
CA LEU A 247 8.77 7.76 -0.06
C LEU A 247 8.38 9.08 -0.74
N PHE A 248 7.88 9.02 -1.96
CA PHE A 248 7.48 10.21 -2.73
C PHE A 248 5.96 10.38 -2.78
N ASP A 249 5.25 9.98 -1.73
CA ASP A 249 3.81 10.22 -1.66
C ASP A 249 3.50 11.72 -1.54
N PRO A 250 2.34 12.17 -2.06
CA PRO A 250 1.95 13.58 -2.03
C PRO A 250 2.02 14.19 -0.63
N GLY A 251 2.63 15.38 -0.53
CA GLY A 251 2.77 16.13 0.72
C GLY A 251 4.05 15.86 1.51
N VAL A 252 4.95 15.01 1.01
CA VAL A 252 6.35 14.99 1.49
C VAL A 252 7.07 16.26 1.07
N ASP A 253 8.09 16.64 1.83
CA ASP A 253 8.93 17.80 1.56
C ASP A 253 10.41 17.43 1.71
N TYR A 254 11.16 17.59 0.63
CA TYR A 254 12.60 17.30 0.53
C TYR A 254 13.46 18.55 0.34
N SER A 255 12.89 19.74 0.54
CA SER A 255 13.56 21.03 0.32
C SER A 255 14.74 21.30 1.26
N THR A 256 14.69 20.74 2.47
CA THR A 256 15.73 20.89 3.50
C THR A 256 15.96 19.57 4.23
N LEU A 257 17.11 19.43 4.91
CA LEU A 257 17.42 18.23 5.69
C LEU A 257 16.37 17.95 6.78
N ASN A 258 15.85 19.00 7.43
CA ASN A 258 14.83 18.86 8.47
C ASN A 258 13.50 18.37 7.89
N MET A 259 13.04 18.96 6.78
CA MET A 259 11.81 18.53 6.12
C MET A 259 11.94 17.12 5.54
N ALA A 260 13.09 16.80 4.94
CA ALA A 260 13.38 15.46 4.46
C ALA A 260 13.36 14.44 5.60
N THR A 261 13.94 14.78 6.75
CA THR A 261 13.93 13.93 7.95
C THR A 261 12.51 13.69 8.44
N LEU A 262 11.70 14.75 8.58
CA LEU A 262 10.29 14.63 8.98
C LEU A 262 9.49 13.79 7.98
N SER A 263 9.67 14.00 6.68
CA SER A 263 8.96 13.25 5.64
C SER A 263 9.30 11.76 5.69
N VAL A 264 10.59 11.41 5.69
CA VAL A 264 11.03 10.00 5.71
C VAL A 264 10.60 9.31 7.00
N THR A 265 10.80 9.95 8.15
CA THR A 265 10.45 9.33 9.44
C THR A 265 8.93 9.23 9.62
N TYR A 266 8.14 10.18 9.12
CA TYR A 266 6.69 10.07 9.04
C TYR A 266 6.25 8.89 8.17
N ILE A 267 6.83 8.74 6.97
CA ILE A 267 6.52 7.61 6.07
C ILE A 267 6.86 6.28 6.73
N VAL A 268 8.03 6.14 7.35
CA VAL A 268 8.40 4.92 8.07
C VAL A 268 7.44 4.67 9.24
N MET A 269 7.10 5.70 10.02
CA MET A 269 6.20 5.58 11.17
C MET A 269 4.80 5.11 10.75
N THR A 270 4.26 5.67 9.66
CA THR A 270 2.85 5.50 9.29
C THR A 270 2.64 4.44 8.22
N GLN A 271 3.35 4.55 7.10
CA GLN A 271 3.15 3.68 5.94
C GLN A 271 3.66 2.26 6.21
N MET A 272 4.63 2.08 7.12
CA MET A 272 4.97 0.73 7.57
C MET A 272 3.76 0.03 8.21
N LEU A 273 2.98 0.72 9.05
CA LEU A 273 1.80 0.14 9.71
C LEU A 273 0.66 -0.13 8.70
N VAL A 274 0.45 0.78 7.75
CA VAL A 274 -0.49 0.58 6.63
C VAL A 274 -0.10 -0.64 5.80
N GLY A 275 1.19 -0.74 5.43
CA GLY A 275 1.74 -1.87 4.69
C GLY A 275 1.62 -3.18 5.47
N MET A 276 1.85 -3.18 6.78
CA MET A 276 1.62 -4.35 7.63
C MET A 276 0.15 -4.80 7.57
N GLY A 277 -0.79 -3.85 7.66
CA GLY A 277 -2.22 -4.14 7.51
C GLY A 277 -2.53 -4.82 6.18
N LYS A 278 -2.03 -4.26 5.07
CA LYS A 278 -2.19 -4.83 3.71
C LYS A 278 -1.58 -6.22 3.63
N ALA A 279 -0.31 -6.37 4.02
CA ALA A 279 0.42 -7.63 3.94
C ALA A 279 -0.31 -8.78 4.64
N THR A 280 -0.94 -8.48 5.79
CA THR A 280 -1.63 -9.48 6.61
C THR A 280 -2.70 -10.21 5.81
N PHE A 281 -3.46 -9.52 4.97
CA PHE A 281 -4.48 -10.15 4.13
C PHE A 281 -3.91 -11.26 3.28
N THR A 282 -2.79 -11.04 2.60
CA THR A 282 -2.19 -12.09 1.76
C THR A 282 -1.55 -13.17 2.61
N VAL A 283 -0.82 -12.81 3.67
CA VAL A 283 -0.16 -13.79 4.56
C VAL A 283 -1.16 -14.80 5.17
N VAL A 284 -2.39 -14.38 5.47
CA VAL A 284 -3.41 -15.25 6.09
C VAL A 284 -4.40 -15.88 5.10
N THR A 285 -4.37 -15.47 3.82
CA THR A 285 -5.31 -15.95 2.80
C THR A 285 -4.65 -16.61 1.59
N ALA A 286 -3.34 -16.38 1.39
CA ALA A 286 -2.59 -16.60 0.17
C ALA A 286 -3.16 -15.94 -1.09
N ASN A 287 -4.11 -15.02 -0.94
CA ASN A 287 -4.74 -14.29 -2.04
C ASN A 287 -4.24 -12.84 -2.06
N PRO A 288 -3.58 -12.39 -3.15
CA PRO A 288 -3.04 -11.05 -3.22
C PRO A 288 -4.10 -9.98 -3.46
N PHE A 289 -5.31 -10.35 -3.89
CA PHE A 289 -6.38 -9.41 -4.24
C PHE A 289 -7.33 -9.06 -3.10
N ILE A 290 -7.24 -9.74 -1.95
CA ILE A 290 -8.12 -9.42 -0.82
C ILE A 290 -7.89 -7.98 -0.36
N HIS A 291 -6.63 -7.58 -0.11
CA HIS A 291 -6.33 -6.19 0.26
C HIS A 291 -6.68 -5.20 -0.86
N PHE A 292 -6.55 -5.60 -2.13
CA PHE A 292 -6.82 -4.74 -3.28
C PHE A 292 -8.30 -4.32 -3.33
N VAL A 293 -9.19 -5.27 -3.07
CA VAL A 293 -10.63 -5.01 -2.99
C VAL A 293 -10.99 -4.29 -1.69
N THR A 294 -10.39 -4.67 -0.56
CA THR A 294 -10.82 -4.16 0.75
C THR A 294 -10.18 -2.86 1.18
N LEU A 295 -8.94 -2.56 0.83
CA LEU A 295 -8.16 -1.41 1.35
C LEU A 295 -7.75 -0.39 0.27
N HIS A 296 -8.04 -0.67 -1.00
CA HIS A 296 -7.57 0.17 -2.11
C HIS A 296 -8.70 0.65 -3.00
N VAL A 297 -9.23 -0.18 -3.89
CA VAL A 297 -9.95 0.38 -5.03
C VAL A 297 -11.45 0.54 -4.77
N LEU A 298 -12.07 -0.47 -4.16
CA LEU A 298 -13.54 -0.53 -4.04
C LEU A 298 -14.06 -0.05 -2.68
N SER A 299 -13.16 0.21 -1.72
CA SER A 299 -13.50 0.64 -0.37
C SER A 299 -13.21 2.12 -0.18
N ALA A 300 -12.14 2.51 0.53
CA ALA A 300 -11.86 3.88 0.97
C ALA A 300 -11.66 4.88 -0.18
N ARG A 301 -11.06 4.48 -1.30
CA ARG A 301 -10.81 5.41 -2.42
C ARG A 301 -12.08 5.86 -3.13
N VAL A 302 -13.15 5.07 -3.09
CA VAL A 302 -14.45 5.49 -3.65
C VAL A 302 -15.01 6.69 -2.88
N PRO A 303 -15.31 6.63 -1.57
CA PRO A 303 -15.85 7.76 -0.84
C PRO A 303 -14.91 8.95 -0.81
N PHE A 304 -13.59 8.76 -0.70
CA PHE A 304 -12.64 9.87 -0.70
C PHE A 304 -12.53 10.56 -2.06
N ASP A 305 -12.31 9.80 -3.15
CA ASP A 305 -11.81 10.38 -4.39
C ASP A 305 -12.92 10.68 -5.41
N THR A 306 -14.17 10.24 -5.18
CA THR A 306 -15.27 10.38 -6.16
C THR A 306 -15.44 11.82 -6.65
N ALA A 307 -15.50 12.80 -5.73
CA ALA A 307 -15.67 14.20 -6.09
C ALA A 307 -14.47 14.73 -6.91
N MET A 308 -13.25 14.40 -6.47
CA MET A 308 -12.00 14.83 -7.12
C MET A 308 -11.92 14.29 -8.55
N TYR A 309 -12.16 13.00 -8.76
CA TYR A 309 -12.09 12.42 -10.10
C TYR A 309 -13.25 12.88 -10.98
N ALA A 310 -14.44 13.09 -10.44
CA ALA A 310 -15.53 13.70 -11.20
C ALA A 310 -15.13 15.09 -11.73
N GLU A 311 -14.45 15.89 -10.91
CA GLU A 311 -13.98 17.22 -11.32
C GLU A 311 -12.87 17.14 -12.38
N ILE A 312 -11.85 16.31 -12.17
CA ILE A 312 -10.72 16.17 -13.11
C ILE A 312 -11.21 15.71 -14.49
N PHE A 313 -12.18 14.81 -14.54
CA PHE A 313 -12.68 14.19 -15.77
C PHE A 313 -13.94 14.85 -16.32
N LYS A 314 -14.44 15.95 -15.73
CA LYS A 314 -15.67 16.64 -16.15
C LYS A 314 -15.68 17.08 -17.61
N SER A 315 -14.51 17.35 -18.20
CA SER A 315 -14.39 17.79 -19.60
C SER A 315 -14.51 16.65 -20.62
N LEU A 316 -14.58 15.40 -20.16
CA LEU A 316 -14.74 14.20 -20.98
C LEU A 316 -16.15 13.60 -20.90
N ALA A 317 -17.00 14.13 -20.02
CA ALA A 317 -18.41 13.77 -19.85
C ALA A 317 -19.31 14.72 -20.66
#